data_AF-B9WPM0-F1
#
_entry.id   AF-B9WPM0-F1
#
_cell.length_a   1.000
_cell.length_b   1.000
_cell.length_c   1.000
_cell.angle_alpha   90.00
_cell.angle_beta   90.00
_cell.angle_gamma   90.00
#
_symmetry.space_group_name_H-M   'P 1'
#
loop_
_entity.id
_entity.type
_entity.pdbx_description
1 polymer ?
#
loop_
_entity_poly.entity_id
_entity_poly.type
_entity_poly.pdbx_seq_one_letter_code
_entity_poly.pdbx_strand_id
1 'polypeptide(L)'
;AMNPDVQEKLLEEIKEADAKNGGKFDYNSIQNMTYMDMVVSEVLRLWPPGIAMDRICVKDYNLGKPNDKATSDYIIRKGESIMIPAWAIHHDPKFFPNPMKFDPERFSEENKHNMDVTAYMPFGVGPRNCL
;
A
#
# COMPACT_ATOMS: atom_id res chain seq x y z
N ALA A 1 -23.50 2.25 -2.04
CA ALA A 1 -22.02 2.19 -2.01
C ALA A 1 -21.46 2.77 -3.32
N MET A 2 -20.21 3.26 -3.35
CA MET A 2 -19.69 4.12 -4.45
C MET A 2 -19.11 3.35 -5.66
N ASN A 3 -18.73 2.08 -5.51
CA ASN A 3 -18.15 1.25 -6.60
C ASN A 3 -18.99 -0.03 -6.73
N PRO A 4 -20.18 0.02 -7.37
CA PRO A 4 -21.07 -1.13 -7.49
C PRO A 4 -20.50 -2.26 -8.36
N ASP A 5 -19.74 -1.90 -9.40
CA ASP A 5 -19.00 -2.81 -10.28
C ASP A 5 -17.96 -3.66 -9.53
N VAL A 6 -17.20 -3.03 -8.64
CA VAL A 6 -16.23 -3.74 -7.79
C VAL A 6 -16.93 -4.68 -6.81
N GLN A 7 -18.03 -4.24 -6.22
CA GLN A 7 -18.82 -5.09 -5.31
C GLN A 7 -19.41 -6.31 -6.02
N GLU A 8 -19.92 -6.12 -7.24
CA GLU A 8 -20.48 -7.20 -8.04
C GLU A 8 -19.40 -8.21 -8.42
N LYS A 9 -18.25 -7.76 -8.93
CA LYS A 9 -17.12 -8.63 -9.27
C LYS A 9 -16.56 -9.38 -8.06
N LEU A 10 -16.47 -8.74 -6.90
CA LEU A 10 -16.06 -9.42 -5.66
C LEU A 10 -17.10 -10.46 -5.22
N LEU A 11 -18.39 -10.14 -5.33
CA LEU A 11 -19.46 -11.07 -5.00
C LEU A 11 -19.45 -12.30 -5.92
N GLU A 12 -19.15 -12.11 -7.20
CA GLU A 12 -18.97 -13.22 -8.15
C GLU A 12 -17.84 -14.15 -7.71
N GLU A 13 -16.66 -13.62 -7.38
CA GLU A 13 -15.55 -14.43 -6.86
C GLU A 13 -15.92 -15.18 -5.57
N ILE A 14 -16.63 -14.51 -4.64
CA ILE A 14 -17.12 -15.15 -3.40
C ILE A 14 -18.07 -16.30 -3.71
N LYS A 15 -19.01 -16.12 -4.64
CA LYS A 15 -19.97 -17.17 -5.03
C LYS A 15 -19.28 -18.35 -5.70
N GLU A 16 -18.30 -18.09 -6.56
CA GLU A 16 -17.51 -19.14 -7.20
C GLU A 16 -16.71 -19.95 -6.18
N ALA A 17 -16.09 -19.29 -5.21
CA ALA A 17 -15.38 -19.93 -4.11
C ALA A 17 -16.34 -20.75 -3.22
N ASP A 18 -17.51 -20.20 -2.89
CA ASP A 18 -18.56 -20.88 -2.10
C ASP A 18 -19.01 -22.18 -2.78
N ALA A 19 -19.33 -22.12 -4.07
CA ALA A 19 -19.75 -23.27 -4.87
C ALA A 19 -18.65 -24.33 -4.96
N LYS A 20 -17.40 -23.91 -5.17
CA LYS A 20 -16.23 -24.82 -5.26
C LYS A 20 -15.95 -25.54 -3.94
N ASN A 21 -16.17 -24.87 -2.81
CA ASN A 21 -15.83 -25.39 -1.48
C ASN A 21 -17.03 -25.96 -0.72
N GLY A 22 -18.21 -26.04 -1.35
CA GLY A 22 -19.42 -26.56 -0.73
C GLY A 22 -19.88 -25.76 0.50
N GLY A 23 -19.77 -24.43 0.42
CA GLY A 23 -20.20 -23.52 1.49
C GLY A 23 -19.24 -23.39 2.67
N LYS A 24 -18.02 -23.94 2.58
CA LYS A 24 -17.01 -23.90 3.65
C LYS A 24 -15.80 -23.09 3.23
N PHE A 25 -15.45 -22.09 4.02
CA PHE A 25 -14.24 -21.31 3.84
C PHE A 25 -13.19 -21.73 4.87
N ASP A 26 -12.05 -22.19 4.39
CA ASP A 26 -10.84 -22.37 5.17
C ASP A 26 -9.76 -21.33 4.77
N TYR A 27 -8.63 -21.34 5.48
CA TYR A 27 -7.52 -20.43 5.22
C TYR A 27 -7.07 -20.44 3.75
N ASN A 28 -6.91 -21.63 3.16
CA ASN A 28 -6.43 -21.76 1.79
C ASN A 28 -7.46 -21.24 0.78
N SER A 29 -8.75 -21.48 1.01
CA SER A 29 -9.80 -20.98 0.14
C SER A 29 -9.81 -19.45 0.07
N ILE A 30 -9.64 -18.78 1.22
CA ILE A 30 -9.59 -17.32 1.29
C ILE A 30 -8.32 -16.78 0.62
N GLN A 31 -7.17 -17.41 0.86
CA GLN A 31 -5.91 -17.03 0.22
C GLN A 31 -5.92 -17.13 -1.32
N ASN A 32 -6.82 -17.95 -1.87
CA ASN A 32 -6.96 -18.08 -3.33
C ASN A 32 -7.94 -17.07 -3.95
N MET A 33 -8.62 -16.24 -3.14
CA MET A 33 -9.53 -15.19 -3.62
C MET A 33 -8.72 -13.97 -4.01
N THR A 34 -8.25 -13.97 -5.26
CA THR A 34 -7.28 -12.99 -5.77
C THR A 34 -7.89 -11.60 -5.83
N TYR A 35 -9.13 -11.47 -6.29
CA TYR A 35 -9.79 -10.17 -6.38
C TYR A 35 -10.13 -9.60 -4.99
N MET A 36 -10.48 -10.45 -4.02
CA MET A 36 -10.59 -10.04 -2.61
C MET A 36 -9.29 -9.42 -2.10
N ASP A 37 -8.14 -10.05 -2.34
CA ASP A 37 -6.84 -9.52 -1.93
C ASP A 37 -6.53 -8.17 -2.59
N MET A 38 -6.86 -8.02 -3.88
CA MET A 38 -6.74 -6.75 -4.61
C MET A 38 -7.62 -5.65 -4.02
N VAL A 39 -8.86 -5.99 -3.64
CA VAL A 39 -9.80 -5.05 -3.00
C VAL A 39 -9.27 -4.61 -1.64
N VAL A 40 -8.82 -5.54 -0.80
CA VAL A 40 -8.22 -5.24 0.52
C VAL A 40 -6.98 -4.37 0.35
N SER A 41 -6.13 -4.68 -0.63
CA SER A 41 -4.91 -3.93 -0.91
C SER A 41 -5.21 -2.47 -1.30
N GLU A 42 -6.23 -2.24 -2.13
CA GLU A 42 -6.65 -0.90 -2.53
C GLU A 42 -7.36 -0.13 -1.41
N VAL A 43 -8.11 -0.81 -0.53
CA VAL A 43 -8.63 -0.21 0.70
C VAL A 43 -7.48 0.30 1.57
N LEU A 44 -6.45 -0.52 1.78
CA LEU A 44 -5.30 -0.16 2.59
C LEU A 44 -4.44 0.94 1.96
N ARG A 45 -4.44 1.10 0.64
CA ARG A 45 -3.80 2.23 -0.05
C ARG A 45 -4.54 3.54 0.17
N LEU A 46 -5.86 3.55 -0.02
CA LEU A 46 -6.66 4.78 0.10
C LEU A 46 -6.90 5.20 1.55
N TRP A 47 -7.05 4.21 2.44
CA TRP A 47 -7.37 4.41 3.84
C TRP A 47 -6.45 3.58 4.75
N PRO A 48 -5.12 3.84 4.72
CA PRO A 48 -4.17 3.16 5.59
C PRO A 48 -4.50 3.47 7.06
N PRO A 49 -4.56 2.45 7.94
CA PRO A 49 -4.75 2.67 9.38
C PRO A 49 -3.64 3.53 10.00
N GLY A 50 -2.41 3.39 9.49
CA GLY A 50 -1.27 4.25 9.82
C GLY A 50 -0.98 5.24 8.71
N ILE A 51 -1.38 6.51 8.89
CA ILE A 51 -1.21 7.55 7.86
C ILE A 51 0.23 8.08 7.76
N ALA A 52 1.04 7.86 8.79
CA ALA A 52 2.45 8.24 8.83
C ALA A 52 3.25 7.34 9.77
N MET A 53 4.56 7.28 9.56
CA MET A 53 5.53 6.67 10.47
C MET A 53 6.56 7.71 10.87
N ASP A 54 7.17 7.59 12.05
CA ASP A 54 8.15 8.54 12.55
C ASP A 54 9.42 7.88 13.09
N ARG A 55 10.54 8.62 13.08
CA ARG A 55 11.81 8.22 13.67
C ARG A 55 12.49 9.42 14.31
N ILE A 56 13.12 9.22 15.47
CA ILE A 56 14.07 10.18 16.03
C ILE A 56 15.48 9.80 15.62
N CYS A 57 16.23 10.74 15.05
CA CYS A 57 17.62 10.55 14.68
C CYS A 57 18.50 10.45 15.94
N VAL A 58 19.14 9.30 16.15
CA VAL A 58 19.97 9.08 17.35
C VAL A 58 21.44 9.49 17.20
N LYS A 59 21.86 9.75 15.96
CA LYS A 59 23.21 10.17 15.56
C LYS A 59 23.12 10.89 14.22
N ASP A 60 23.81 12.02 14.07
CA ASP A 60 23.91 12.75 12.81
C ASP A 60 24.08 11.80 11.61
N TYR A 61 23.16 11.89 10.66
CA TYR A 61 23.09 11.02 9.50
C TYR A 61 23.10 11.87 8.23
N ASN A 62 24.14 11.71 7.42
CA ASN A 62 24.22 12.34 6.11
C ASN A 62 23.43 11.49 5.10
N LEU A 63 22.28 11.99 4.67
CA LEU A 63 21.44 11.37 3.64
C LEU A 63 21.98 11.60 2.22
N GLY A 64 23.04 12.39 2.08
CA GLY A 64 23.58 12.85 0.81
C GLY A 64 22.68 13.89 0.16
N LYS A 65 22.78 14.02 -1.16
CA LYS A 65 21.92 14.93 -1.93
C LYS A 65 20.49 14.37 -2.02
N PRO A 66 19.46 15.08 -1.51
CA PRO A 66 18.09 14.57 -1.48
C PRO A 66 17.41 14.51 -2.85
N ASN A 67 17.95 15.20 -3.86
CA ASN A 67 17.51 15.13 -5.26
C ASN A 67 18.57 15.78 -6.17
N ASP A 68 18.40 15.64 -7.49
CA ASP A 68 19.34 16.13 -8.52
C ASP A 68 19.58 17.64 -8.50
N LYS A 69 18.66 18.41 -7.91
CA LYS A 69 18.77 19.88 -7.81
C LYS A 69 19.47 20.35 -6.55
N ALA A 70 19.78 19.45 -5.60
CA ALA A 70 20.38 19.82 -4.34
C ALA A 70 21.84 20.29 -4.52
N THR A 71 22.13 21.48 -4.00
CA THR A 71 23.48 22.08 -3.99
C THR A 71 24.32 21.67 -2.78
N SER A 72 23.71 21.05 -1.78
CA SER A 72 24.36 20.57 -0.56
C SER A 72 23.72 19.27 -0.06
N ASP A 73 24.45 18.56 0.79
CA ASP A 73 23.99 17.34 1.44
C ASP A 73 22.92 17.64 2.51
N TYR A 74 21.94 16.76 2.61
CA TYR A 74 20.94 16.80 3.67
C TYR A 74 21.42 15.98 4.86
N ILE A 75 21.75 16.66 5.96
CA ILE A 75 22.18 16.03 7.20
C ILE A 75 21.04 16.09 8.20
N ILE A 76 20.54 14.93 8.60
CA ILE A 76 19.56 14.82 9.68
C ILE A 76 20.34 14.81 10.99
N ARG A 77 20.12 15.82 11.83
CA ARG A 77 20.85 16.00 13.09
C ARG A 77 20.29 15.11 14.19
N LYS A 78 21.17 14.69 15.10
CA LYS A 78 20.75 13.99 16.31
C LYS A 78 19.67 14.78 17.05
N GLY A 79 18.56 14.10 17.38
CA GLY A 79 17.40 14.67 18.03
C GLY A 79 16.30 15.14 17.07
N GLU A 80 16.57 15.26 15.77
CA GLU A 80 15.55 15.59 14.79
C GLU A 80 14.57 14.42 14.59
N SER A 81 13.30 14.77 14.38
CA SER A 81 12.26 13.83 13.99
C SER A 81 12.11 13.79 12.49
N ILE A 82 11.99 12.60 11.93
CA ILE A 82 11.65 12.33 10.53
C ILE A 82 10.25 11.76 10.52
N MET A 83 9.37 12.32 9.69
CA MET A 83 8.05 11.78 9.42
C MET A 83 7.99 11.27 7.98
N ILE A 84 7.49 10.05 7.80
CA ILE A 84 7.27 9.39 6.52
C ILE A 84 5.75 9.41 6.26
N PRO A 85 5.25 10.24 5.34
CA PRO A 85 3.81 10.45 5.16
C PRO A 85 3.22 9.37 4.25
N ALA A 86 2.99 8.17 4.78
CA ALA A 86 2.46 7.02 4.03
C ALA A 86 1.18 7.37 3.25
N TRP A 87 0.22 8.06 3.87
CA TRP A 87 -1.01 8.48 3.20
C TRP A 87 -0.73 9.38 1.99
N ALA A 88 0.17 10.37 2.13
CA ALA A 88 0.49 11.27 1.03
C ALA A 88 1.18 10.53 -0.13
N ILE A 89 2.09 9.61 0.18
CA ILE A 89 2.77 8.78 -0.83
C ILE A 89 1.76 7.89 -1.55
N HIS A 90 0.82 7.28 -0.83
CA HIS A 90 -0.25 6.45 -1.40
C HIS A 90 -1.19 7.22 -2.31
N HIS A 91 -1.26 8.54 -2.17
CA HIS A 91 -2.09 9.43 -2.99
C HIS A 91 -1.30 10.28 -3.99
N ASP A 92 0.01 10.05 -4.13
CA ASP A 92 0.82 10.79 -5.09
C ASP A 92 0.62 10.20 -6.49
N PRO A 93 0.15 10.98 -7.49
CA PRO A 93 -0.07 10.50 -8.85
C PRO A 93 1.21 10.04 -9.55
N LYS A 94 2.40 10.40 -9.04
CA LYS A 94 3.68 9.86 -9.51
C LYS A 94 3.77 8.35 -9.30
N PHE A 95 3.24 7.85 -8.19
CA PHE A 95 3.26 6.42 -7.85
C PHE A 95 1.95 5.73 -8.19
N PHE A 96 0.82 6.44 -8.06
CA PHE A 96 -0.53 5.88 -8.25
C PHE A 96 -1.35 6.77 -9.20
N PRO A 97 -1.36 6.51 -10.53
CA PRO A 97 -2.12 7.31 -11.49
C PRO A 97 -3.62 7.33 -11.16
N ASN A 98 -4.28 8.49 -11.18
CA ASN A 98 -5.65 8.67 -10.66
C ASN A 98 -5.78 8.22 -9.18
N PRO A 99 -5.01 8.81 -8.26
CA PRO A 99 -4.78 8.25 -6.92
C PRO A 99 -6.03 8.19 -6.04
N MET A 100 -7.06 8.98 -6.33
CA MET A 100 -8.33 9.00 -5.59
C MET A 100 -9.35 7.97 -6.10
N LYS A 101 -9.10 7.36 -7.27
CA LYS A 101 -9.98 6.31 -7.82
C LYS A 101 -9.71 5.01 -7.07
N PHE A 102 -10.78 4.41 -6.53
CA PHE A 102 -10.75 3.04 -6.00
C PHE A 102 -10.62 2.05 -7.17
N ASP A 103 -9.42 1.50 -7.36
CA ASP A 103 -9.10 0.64 -8.49
C ASP A 103 -8.31 -0.61 -8.03
N PRO A 104 -9.01 -1.70 -7.67
CA PRO A 104 -8.36 -2.95 -7.26
C PRO A 104 -7.39 -3.50 -8.31
N GLU A 105 -7.64 -3.25 -9.60
CA GLU A 105 -6.83 -3.76 -10.71
C GLU A 105 -5.38 -3.28 -10.68
N ARG A 106 -5.05 -2.24 -9.89
CA ARG A 106 -3.65 -1.84 -9.64
C ARG A 106 -2.81 -2.97 -9.05
N PHE A 107 -3.43 -3.82 -8.25
CA PHE A 107 -2.78 -4.93 -7.56
C PHE A 107 -2.91 -6.25 -8.32
N SER A 108 -3.43 -6.24 -9.55
CA SER A 108 -3.49 -7.43 -10.39
C SER A 108 -2.07 -7.93 -10.70
N GLU A 109 -1.94 -9.22 -11.02
CA GLU A 109 -0.67 -9.81 -11.47
C GLU A 109 -0.07 -9.05 -12.67
N GLU A 110 -0.93 -8.55 -13.56
CA GLU A 110 -0.53 -7.76 -14.71
C GLU A 110 -0.04 -6.35 -14.33
N ASN A 111 -0.52 -5.75 -13.25
CA ASN A 111 -0.19 -4.36 -12.91
C ASN A 111 0.83 -4.22 -11.77
N LYS A 112 0.96 -5.22 -10.89
CA LYS A 112 1.80 -5.12 -9.70
C LYS A 112 3.28 -4.83 -9.99
N HIS A 113 3.78 -5.22 -11.17
CA HIS A 113 5.16 -4.96 -11.58
C HIS A 113 5.40 -3.49 -11.98
N ASN A 114 4.34 -2.73 -12.27
CA ASN A 114 4.42 -1.30 -12.58
C ASN A 114 4.44 -0.43 -11.31
N MET A 115 4.17 -1.02 -10.14
CA MET A 115 4.10 -0.31 -8.87
C MET A 115 5.47 -0.23 -8.22
N ASP A 116 5.81 0.96 -7.71
CA ASP A 116 6.94 1.09 -6.78
C ASP A 116 6.54 0.46 -5.45
N VAL A 117 7.10 -0.72 -5.17
CA VAL A 117 6.83 -1.46 -3.92
C VAL A 117 7.19 -0.68 -2.66
N THR A 118 8.09 0.31 -2.76
CA THR A 118 8.43 1.18 -1.64
C THR A 118 7.42 2.31 -1.45
N ALA A 119 6.57 2.59 -2.44
CA ALA A 119 5.47 3.54 -2.32
C ALA A 119 4.21 2.91 -1.70
N TYR A 120 4.07 1.58 -1.73
CA TYR A 120 2.99 0.86 -1.05
C TYR A 120 3.46 0.31 0.31
N MET A 121 3.04 0.98 1.38
CA MET A 121 3.53 0.75 2.75
C MET A 121 2.41 0.71 3.81
N PRO A 122 1.31 -0.03 3.60
CA PRO A 122 0.18 -0.06 4.53
C PRO A 122 0.54 -0.60 5.92
N PHE A 123 1.60 -1.42 5.99
CA PHE A 123 2.12 -2.04 7.21
C PHE A 123 3.57 -1.61 7.53
N GLY A 124 4.02 -0.52 6.91
CA GLY A 124 5.40 -0.04 7.00
C GLY A 124 6.40 -0.90 6.23
N VAL A 125 7.67 -0.48 6.27
CA VAL A 125 8.80 -1.14 5.58
C VAL A 125 9.98 -1.25 6.53
N GLY A 126 10.75 -2.34 6.42
CA GLY A 126 11.98 -2.55 7.19
C GLY A 126 11.74 -3.15 8.58
N PRO A 127 12.68 -3.00 9.53
CA PRO A 127 12.74 -3.78 10.78
C PRO A 127 11.66 -3.43 11.82
N ARG A 128 10.74 -2.51 11.48
CA ARG A 128 9.64 -2.04 12.33
C ARG A 128 8.31 -2.12 11.58
N ASN A 129 8.21 -3.01 10.59
CA ASN A 129 6.95 -3.33 9.94
C ASN A 129 6.01 -4.08 10.91
N CYS A 130 4.73 -4.10 10.58
CA CYS A 130 3.71 -4.84 11.33
C CYS A 130 4.00 -6.35 11.33
N LEU A 131 3.61 -7.06 12.41
CA LEU A 131 3.72 -8.52 12.60
C LEU A 131 2.35 -9.11 12.95
#